data_AF-A0A8S9ZJ16-F1
#
_entry.id   AF-A0A8S9ZJ16-F1
#
_cell.length_a   1.000
_cell.length_b   1.000
_cell.length_c   1.000
_cell.angle_alpha   90.00
_cell.angle_beta   90.00
_cell.angle_gamma   90.00
#
_symmetry.space_group_name_H-M   'P 1'
#
loop_
_entity.id
_entity.type
_entity.pdbx_description
1 polymer ?
#
loop_
_entity_poly.entity_id
_entity_poly.type
_entity_poly.pdbx_seq_one_letter_code
_entity_poly.pdbx_strand_id
1 'polypeptide(L)'
;MIETTSSPISNGPIKNYYINKDRINNNNNTIITKQTTTIYSTRTGTFCSELVKTIVAFFCLTISAFLNFFLLTIIHDIVPRKPLNDLVWFIVPQQSWAWPVGDVLSTVNSVVGFAIVMLHRHRLVILRRVFLIAAILYGLRAIVLGVTFLPPSFENRDTICRPQMNGTSMYADEIMRRFVTYVVTLGLTSSQPEILCGDLMFSGHTVVLSIMYFTQLRYSPRGLFLIRWIALPVTFLGIGALVLSGGHYTMDVLIAYWLTSHVFWAYHQMFECPRHRRPKAPLSNIWWFWLCYWFESEVPDTGPLKNEWNWPFSRPRCLHRLMATLNLKLK
;
A
#
# COMPACT_ATOMS: atom_id res chain seq x y z
N MET A 1 19.77 49.07 -58.99
CA MET A 1 19.47 50.21 -58.10
C MET A 1 19.44 49.66 -56.68
N ILE A 2 20.47 49.97 -55.90
CA ILE A 2 20.55 49.98 -54.42
C ILE A 2 20.52 48.64 -53.66
N GLU A 3 21.63 48.37 -52.95
CA GLU A 3 21.78 47.46 -51.81
C GLU A 3 20.85 47.84 -50.64
N THR A 4 20.41 46.86 -49.85
CA THR A 4 20.63 46.86 -48.39
C THR A 4 20.23 45.53 -47.73
N THR A 5 21.00 45.22 -46.70
CA THR A 5 21.15 44.01 -45.87
C THR A 5 20.09 43.81 -44.79
N SER A 6 19.78 42.55 -44.43
CA SER A 6 19.76 42.08 -43.03
C SER A 6 19.67 40.54 -42.94
N SER A 7 20.31 39.98 -41.92
CA SER A 7 20.77 38.59 -41.75
C SER A 7 19.76 37.62 -41.10
N PRO A 8 19.92 36.29 -41.25
CA PRO A 8 19.07 35.26 -40.65
C PRO A 8 19.70 34.60 -39.40
N ILE A 9 18.89 34.26 -38.39
CA ILE A 9 19.28 33.39 -37.26
C ILE A 9 18.87 31.95 -37.60
N SER A 10 19.86 31.10 -37.85
CA SER A 10 19.74 29.65 -38.08
C SER A 10 20.27 28.90 -36.86
N ASN A 11 19.41 28.15 -36.16
CA ASN A 11 19.83 27.21 -35.11
C ASN A 11 20.14 25.84 -35.71
N GLY A 12 21.44 25.56 -35.88
CA GLY A 12 21.99 24.25 -36.22
C GLY A 12 22.24 23.34 -34.99
N PRO A 13 22.72 22.11 -35.20
CA PRO A 13 22.56 20.98 -34.28
C PRO A 13 23.58 20.94 -33.13
N ILE A 14 23.15 20.38 -32.00
CA ILE A 14 23.94 20.17 -30.78
C ILE A 14 25.04 19.12 -31.03
N LYS A 15 26.31 19.55 -31.02
CA LYS A 15 27.49 18.69 -31.13
C LYS A 15 27.79 17.99 -29.80
N ASN A 16 27.93 16.67 -29.84
CA ASN A 16 28.57 15.89 -28.78
C ASN A 16 30.08 16.15 -28.80
N TYR A 17 30.63 16.69 -27.71
CA TYR A 17 32.07 16.82 -27.52
C TYR A 17 32.64 15.57 -26.82
N TYR A 18 33.45 14.81 -27.54
CA TYR A 18 34.46 13.92 -26.97
C TYR A 18 35.64 14.78 -26.49
N ILE A 19 36.01 14.69 -25.22
CA ILE A 19 37.21 15.36 -24.69
C ILE A 19 38.37 14.36 -24.70
N ASN A 20 39.37 14.67 -25.53
CA ASN A 20 40.64 13.98 -25.65
C ASN A 20 41.52 14.28 -24.42
N LYS A 21 42.10 13.24 -23.81
CA LYS A 21 43.06 13.35 -22.70
C LYS A 21 44.41 13.73 -23.31
N ASP A 22 44.91 14.93 -23.02
CA ASP A 22 46.35 15.23 -22.89
C ASP A 22 46.58 16.70 -22.50
N ARG A 23 46.86 16.93 -21.21
CA ARG A 23 47.82 17.88 -20.62
C ARG A 23 47.46 18.16 -19.17
N ILE A 24 48.37 17.75 -18.29
CA ILE A 24 48.40 18.06 -16.87
C ILE A 24 48.53 19.58 -16.70
N ASN A 25 47.57 20.22 -16.02
CA ASN A 25 47.85 21.43 -15.24
C ASN A 25 46.79 21.67 -14.16
N ASN A 26 47.28 22.07 -12.99
CA ASN A 26 46.59 22.34 -11.72
C ASN A 26 45.12 22.81 -11.84
N ASN A 27 44.16 21.95 -11.51
CA ASN A 27 42.77 22.34 -11.19
C ASN A 27 42.00 21.18 -10.51
N ASN A 28 42.52 20.65 -9.40
CA ASN A 28 41.85 19.54 -8.68
C ASN A 28 40.66 19.99 -7.81
N ASN A 29 40.48 21.29 -7.56
CA ASN A 29 39.38 21.76 -6.69
C ASN A 29 38.07 21.98 -7.44
N THR A 30 38.10 22.37 -8.72
CA THR A 30 36.91 22.79 -9.49
C THR A 30 36.12 21.61 -10.08
N ILE A 31 36.81 20.50 -10.41
CA ILE A 31 36.16 19.29 -10.95
C ILE A 31 35.43 18.53 -9.85
N ILE A 32 36.04 18.44 -8.66
CA ILE A 32 35.40 17.81 -7.49
C ILE A 32 34.17 18.61 -7.07
N THR A 33 34.22 19.95 -6.99
CA THR A 33 33.02 20.74 -6.64
C THR A 33 31.92 20.61 -7.66
N LYS A 34 32.20 20.66 -8.97
CA LYS A 34 31.15 20.54 -10.00
C LYS A 34 30.51 19.16 -10.00
N GLN A 35 31.31 18.09 -10.00
CA GLN A 35 30.78 16.72 -9.99
C GLN A 35 30.01 16.43 -8.69
N THR A 36 30.53 16.92 -7.55
CA THR A 36 29.88 16.82 -6.24
C THR A 36 28.57 17.62 -6.22
N THR A 37 28.54 18.85 -6.74
CA THR A 37 27.33 19.69 -6.78
C THR A 37 26.28 19.11 -7.71
N THR A 38 26.66 18.56 -8.87
CA THR A 38 25.72 17.89 -9.79
C THR A 38 25.18 16.60 -9.18
N ILE A 39 26.00 15.80 -8.49
CA ILE A 39 25.56 14.58 -7.80
C ILE A 39 24.66 14.90 -6.60
N TYR A 40 24.98 15.94 -5.81
CA TYR A 40 24.10 16.38 -4.72
C TYR A 40 22.79 16.95 -5.24
N SER A 41 22.81 17.80 -6.28
CA SER A 41 21.61 18.39 -6.90
C SER A 41 20.69 17.35 -7.54
N THR A 42 21.25 16.36 -8.24
CA THR A 42 20.46 15.23 -8.78
C THR A 42 19.89 14.37 -7.66
N ARG A 43 20.68 14.06 -6.62
CA ARG A 43 20.22 13.24 -5.49
C ARG A 43 19.16 13.94 -4.63
N THR A 44 19.25 15.25 -4.42
CA THR A 44 18.21 16.03 -3.74
C THR A 44 16.96 16.16 -4.60
N GLY A 45 17.11 16.39 -5.91
CA GLY A 45 16.00 16.41 -6.87
C GLY A 45 15.24 15.08 -6.92
N THR A 46 15.94 13.95 -6.97
CA THR A 46 15.32 12.62 -6.92
C THR A 46 14.62 12.39 -5.58
N PHE A 47 15.23 12.74 -4.45
CA PHE A 47 14.58 12.58 -3.14
C PHE A 47 13.28 13.39 -3.00
N CYS A 48 13.27 14.64 -3.47
CA CYS A 48 12.06 15.47 -3.46
C CYS A 48 10.96 14.87 -4.34
N SER A 49 11.30 14.38 -5.53
CA SER A 49 10.30 13.76 -6.42
C SER A 49 9.75 12.45 -5.85
N GLU A 50 10.61 11.62 -5.25
CA GLU A 50 10.21 10.39 -4.55
C GLU A 50 9.27 10.68 -3.38
N LEU A 51 9.52 11.75 -2.62
CA LEU A 51 8.65 12.19 -1.53
C LEU A 51 7.28 12.67 -2.07
N VAL A 52 7.27 13.52 -3.09
CA VAL A 52 6.02 14.02 -3.71
C VAL A 52 5.17 12.86 -4.21
N LYS A 53 5.76 11.90 -4.93
CA LYS A 53 5.04 10.69 -5.39
C LYS A 53 4.51 9.85 -4.24
N THR A 54 5.24 9.77 -3.13
CA THR A 54 4.78 9.05 -1.93
C THR A 54 3.59 9.75 -1.29
N ILE A 55 3.60 11.09 -1.21
CA ILE A 55 2.47 11.89 -0.70
C ILE A 55 1.24 11.73 -1.60
N VAL A 56 1.41 11.78 -2.92
CA VAL A 56 0.31 11.57 -3.86
C VAL A 56 -0.26 10.15 -3.70
N ALA A 57 0.59 9.12 -3.59
CA ALA A 57 0.13 7.75 -3.35
C ALA A 57 -0.62 7.60 -2.02
N PHE A 58 -0.16 8.27 -0.96
CA PHE A 58 -0.86 8.32 0.32
C PHE A 58 -2.24 8.97 0.17
N PHE A 59 -2.35 10.06 -0.59
CA PHE A 59 -3.64 10.71 -0.84
C PHE A 59 -4.59 9.81 -1.63
N CYS A 60 -4.11 9.06 -2.63
CA CYS A 60 -4.92 8.06 -3.34
C CYS A 60 -5.47 6.98 -2.39
N LEU A 61 -4.64 6.50 -1.46
CA LEU A 61 -5.06 5.55 -0.43
C LEU A 61 -6.12 6.16 0.49
N THR A 62 -5.90 7.38 0.98
CA THR A 62 -6.83 8.07 1.88
C THR A 62 -8.20 8.27 1.24
N ILE A 63 -8.25 8.73 -0.02
CA ILE A 63 -9.52 8.84 -0.76
C ILE A 63 -10.21 7.48 -0.85
N SER A 64 -9.46 6.43 -1.23
CA SER A 64 -10.02 5.09 -1.37
C SER A 64 -10.56 4.57 -0.04
N ALA A 65 -9.84 4.78 1.07
CA ALA A 65 -10.26 4.38 2.42
C ALA A 65 -11.50 5.16 2.88
N PHE A 66 -11.54 6.48 2.68
CA PHE A 66 -12.70 7.29 3.03
C PHE A 66 -13.94 6.92 2.23
N LEU A 67 -13.78 6.61 0.94
CA LEU A 67 -14.89 6.11 0.13
C LEU A 67 -15.46 4.80 0.69
N ASN A 68 -14.61 3.88 1.16
CA ASN A 68 -15.08 2.66 1.81
C ASN A 68 -15.84 2.94 3.11
N PHE A 69 -15.32 3.81 3.98
CA PHE A 69 -16.01 4.16 5.22
C PHE A 69 -17.35 4.86 4.97
N PHE A 70 -17.40 5.75 3.98
CA PHE A 70 -18.63 6.42 3.59
C PHE A 70 -19.66 5.47 2.96
N LEU A 71 -19.23 4.53 2.12
CA LEU A 71 -20.13 3.51 1.60
C LEU A 71 -20.66 2.63 2.73
N LEU A 72 -19.82 2.22 3.68
CA LEU A 72 -20.24 1.39 4.79
C LEU A 72 -21.34 2.05 5.65
N THR A 73 -21.28 3.38 5.86
CA THR A 73 -22.34 4.08 6.61
C THR A 73 -23.68 4.04 5.89
N ILE A 74 -23.69 4.16 4.57
CA ILE A 74 -24.90 4.08 3.75
C ILE A 74 -25.43 2.64 3.68
N ILE A 75 -24.53 1.69 3.42
CA ILE A 75 -24.86 0.27 3.26
C ILE A 75 -25.55 -0.27 4.51
N HIS A 76 -25.04 0.14 5.67
CA HIS A 76 -25.61 -0.25 6.94
C HIS A 76 -27.11 0.03 7.05
N ASP A 77 -27.56 1.17 6.54
CA ASP A 77 -28.97 1.58 6.62
C ASP A 77 -29.87 0.88 5.58
N ILE A 78 -29.30 0.34 4.49
CA ILE A 78 -30.05 -0.24 3.36
C ILE A 78 -30.04 -1.78 3.37
N VAL A 79 -29.01 -2.40 3.95
CA VAL A 79 -28.75 -3.83 3.82
C VAL A 79 -29.88 -4.68 4.45
N PRO A 80 -30.36 -5.74 3.77
CA PRO A 80 -31.31 -6.67 4.37
C PRO A 80 -30.68 -7.37 5.58
N ARG A 81 -31.51 -7.77 6.55
CA ARG A 81 -31.03 -8.36 7.82
C ARG A 81 -30.95 -9.89 7.84
N LYS A 82 -31.43 -10.57 6.79
CA LYS A 82 -31.45 -12.04 6.74
C LYS A 82 -30.07 -12.57 6.30
N PRO A 83 -29.32 -13.29 7.16
CA PRO A 83 -27.99 -13.80 6.81
C PRO A 83 -28.05 -14.84 5.71
N LEU A 84 -26.95 -14.98 4.97
CA LEU A 84 -26.72 -16.12 4.08
C LEU A 84 -26.06 -17.26 4.85
N ASN A 85 -26.29 -18.49 4.39
CA ASN A 85 -25.62 -19.65 4.94
C ASN A 85 -24.15 -19.65 4.51
N ASP A 86 -23.25 -19.84 5.46
CA ASP A 86 -21.83 -20.07 5.22
C ASP A 86 -21.46 -21.48 5.68
N LEU A 87 -20.61 -22.16 4.90
CA LEU A 87 -20.18 -23.52 5.19
C LEU A 87 -19.43 -23.61 6.53
N VAL A 88 -18.66 -22.59 6.89
CA VAL A 88 -17.87 -22.63 8.14
C VAL A 88 -18.78 -22.65 9.36
N TRP A 89 -19.86 -21.85 9.35
CA TRP A 89 -20.80 -21.81 10.47
C TRP A 89 -21.74 -23.01 10.52
N PHE A 90 -21.87 -23.73 9.41
CA PHE A 90 -22.52 -25.04 9.42
C PHE A 90 -21.69 -26.09 10.19
N ILE A 91 -20.36 -25.96 10.20
CA ILE A 91 -19.44 -26.92 10.85
C ILE A 91 -19.08 -26.46 12.27
N VAL A 92 -18.80 -25.18 12.46
CA VAL A 92 -18.34 -24.60 13.73
C VAL A 92 -19.22 -23.40 14.10
N PRO A 93 -19.89 -23.40 15.27
CA PRO A 93 -20.71 -22.27 15.68
C PRO A 93 -19.89 -20.99 15.85
N GLN A 94 -20.50 -19.83 15.58
CA GLN A 94 -19.82 -18.53 15.64
C GLN A 94 -19.22 -18.27 17.03
N GLN A 95 -17.97 -17.80 17.05
CA GLN A 95 -17.18 -17.57 18.25
C GLN A 95 -16.93 -16.07 18.46
N SER A 96 -17.69 -15.43 19.36
CA SER A 96 -17.57 -13.97 19.61
C SER A 96 -16.18 -13.53 20.05
N TRP A 97 -15.43 -14.38 20.78
CA TRP A 97 -14.05 -14.09 21.19
C TRP A 97 -13.06 -13.99 20.03
N ALA A 98 -13.38 -14.54 18.86
CA ALA A 98 -12.49 -14.54 17.71
C ALA A 98 -12.42 -13.15 17.03
N TRP A 99 -13.46 -12.32 17.19
CA TRP A 99 -13.50 -10.97 16.62
C TRP A 99 -12.35 -10.07 17.12
N PRO A 100 -12.17 -9.84 18.44
CA PRO A 100 -11.06 -9.03 18.94
C PRO A 100 -9.69 -9.65 18.62
N VAL A 101 -9.58 -10.98 18.54
CA VAL A 101 -8.35 -11.65 18.13
C VAL A 101 -7.98 -11.28 16.69
N GLY A 102 -8.96 -11.24 15.77
CA GLY A 102 -8.77 -10.79 14.40
C GLY A 102 -8.21 -9.36 14.32
N ASP A 103 -8.83 -8.42 15.04
CA ASP A 103 -8.40 -7.01 15.09
C ASP A 103 -6.97 -6.85 15.65
N VAL A 104 -6.66 -7.56 16.75
CA VAL A 104 -5.32 -7.53 17.36
C VAL A 104 -4.27 -8.11 16.41
N LEU A 105 -4.53 -9.28 15.82
CA LEU A 105 -3.58 -9.90 14.89
C LEU A 105 -3.38 -9.05 13.63
N SER A 106 -4.44 -8.43 13.11
CA SER A 106 -4.37 -7.46 12.01
C SER A 106 -3.50 -6.25 12.35
N THR A 107 -3.68 -5.70 13.54
CA THR A 107 -2.91 -4.56 14.04
C THR A 107 -1.43 -4.93 14.23
N VAL A 108 -1.14 -6.05 14.87
CA VAL A 108 0.24 -6.54 15.10
C VAL A 108 0.95 -6.77 13.77
N ASN A 109 0.29 -7.44 12.83
CA ASN A 109 0.85 -7.71 11.49
C ASN A 109 1.15 -6.40 10.74
N SER A 110 0.26 -5.42 10.85
CA SER A 110 0.46 -4.09 10.25
C SER A 110 1.64 -3.35 10.86
N VAL A 111 1.75 -3.32 12.19
CA VAL A 111 2.87 -2.68 12.89
C VAL A 111 4.20 -3.30 12.51
N VAL A 112 4.28 -4.64 12.48
CA VAL A 112 5.50 -5.36 12.06
C VAL A 112 5.83 -5.08 10.59
N GLY A 113 4.84 -5.13 9.70
CA GLY A 113 5.00 -4.81 8.28
C GLY A 113 5.53 -3.39 8.06
N PHE A 114 4.91 -2.38 8.68
CA PHE A 114 5.37 -1.00 8.61
C PHE A 114 6.77 -0.82 9.20
N ALA A 115 7.10 -1.48 10.31
CA ALA A 115 8.44 -1.43 10.89
C ALA A 115 9.51 -1.94 9.90
N ILE A 116 9.24 -3.04 9.20
CA ILE A 116 10.14 -3.58 8.16
C ILE A 116 10.31 -2.59 7.00
N VAL A 117 9.23 -1.95 6.55
CA VAL A 117 9.30 -0.93 5.50
C VAL A 117 10.14 0.27 5.95
N MET A 118 9.96 0.75 7.19
CA MET A 118 10.71 1.90 7.72
C MET A 118 12.20 1.60 7.92
N LEU A 119 12.53 0.36 8.28
CA LEU A 119 13.92 -0.11 8.42
C LEU A 119 14.58 -0.40 7.07
N HIS A 120 13.85 -0.38 5.95
CA HIS A 120 14.45 -0.66 4.65
C HIS A 120 15.21 0.56 4.08
N ARG A 121 16.34 0.32 3.39
CA ARG A 121 17.15 1.37 2.75
C ARG A 121 16.36 2.23 1.77
N HIS A 122 15.49 1.60 1.00
CA HIS A 122 14.59 2.23 0.01
C HIS A 122 13.17 2.47 0.55
N ARG A 123 13.03 2.86 1.83
CA ARG A 123 11.73 2.99 2.53
C ARG A 123 10.66 3.80 1.78
N LEU A 124 11.00 4.93 1.16
CA LEU A 124 10.02 5.77 0.45
C LEU A 124 9.44 5.07 -0.78
N VAL A 125 10.31 4.42 -1.57
CA VAL A 125 9.88 3.64 -2.74
C VAL A 125 8.94 2.50 -2.32
N ILE A 126 9.30 1.75 -1.27
CA ILE A 126 8.49 0.63 -0.79
C ILE A 126 7.17 1.13 -0.20
N LEU A 127 7.21 2.20 0.60
CA LEU A 127 6.01 2.79 1.19
C LEU A 127 5.03 3.25 0.10
N ARG A 128 5.53 3.91 -0.95
CA ARG A 128 4.75 4.27 -2.13
C ARG A 128 4.12 3.05 -2.79
N ARG A 129 4.87 1.95 -3.00
CA ARG A 129 4.34 0.71 -3.59
C ARG A 129 3.21 0.12 -2.76
N VAL A 130 3.40 0.06 -1.44
CA VAL A 130 2.38 -0.42 -0.48
C VAL A 130 1.13 0.45 -0.55
N PHE A 131 1.29 1.78 -0.54
CA PHE A 131 0.15 2.71 -0.66
C PHE A 131 -0.60 2.56 -1.98
N LEU A 132 0.09 2.38 -3.11
CA LEU A 132 -0.56 2.19 -4.41
C LEU A 132 -1.31 0.87 -4.50
N ILE A 133 -0.70 -0.23 -4.05
CA ILE A 133 -1.36 -1.55 -4.02
C ILE A 133 -2.60 -1.50 -3.13
N ALA A 134 -2.48 -0.88 -1.94
CA ALA A 134 -3.60 -0.68 -1.04
C ALA A 134 -4.69 0.20 -1.69
N ALA A 135 -4.33 1.32 -2.32
CA ALA A 135 -5.28 2.20 -2.99
C ALA A 135 -6.05 1.48 -4.11
N ILE A 136 -5.37 0.65 -4.92
CA ILE A 136 -6.02 -0.15 -5.97
C ILE A 136 -7.02 -1.14 -5.37
N LEU A 137 -6.62 -1.88 -4.33
CA LEU A 137 -7.47 -2.89 -3.70
C LEU A 137 -8.66 -2.24 -2.97
N TYR A 138 -8.45 -1.17 -2.21
CA TYR A 138 -9.54 -0.43 -1.57
C TYR A 138 -10.43 0.30 -2.57
N GLY A 139 -9.90 0.78 -3.70
CA GLY A 139 -10.70 1.33 -4.79
C GLY A 139 -11.62 0.28 -5.42
N LEU A 140 -11.08 -0.91 -5.71
CA LEU A 140 -11.87 -2.05 -6.17
C LEU A 140 -12.94 -2.46 -5.15
N ARG A 141 -12.59 -2.45 -3.86
CA ARG A 141 -13.55 -2.68 -2.75
C ARG A 141 -14.67 -1.67 -2.73
N ALA A 142 -14.37 -0.38 -2.88
CA ALA A 142 -15.39 0.65 -2.93
C ALA A 142 -16.35 0.47 -4.12
N ILE A 143 -15.84 0.08 -5.30
CA ILE A 143 -16.69 -0.21 -6.46
C ILE A 143 -17.60 -1.41 -6.20
N VAL A 144 -17.03 -2.50 -5.70
CA VAL A 144 -17.77 -3.74 -5.42
C VAL A 144 -18.83 -3.51 -4.34
N LEU A 145 -18.45 -2.86 -3.23
CA LEU A 145 -19.38 -2.47 -2.18
C LEU A 145 -20.45 -1.53 -2.73
N GLY A 146 -20.11 -0.56 -3.58
CA GLY A 146 -21.11 0.37 -4.14
C GLY A 146 -22.15 -0.27 -5.08
N VAL A 147 -21.85 -1.45 -5.64
CA VAL A 147 -22.73 -2.15 -6.60
C VAL A 147 -23.54 -3.25 -5.92
N THR A 148 -23.00 -3.94 -4.92
CA THR A 148 -23.67 -5.08 -4.28
C THR A 148 -23.37 -5.13 -2.80
N PHE A 149 -24.43 -5.36 -2.01
CA PHE A 149 -24.38 -5.33 -0.56
C PHE A 149 -24.84 -6.67 -0.01
N LEU A 150 -24.06 -7.28 0.90
CA LEU A 150 -24.40 -8.56 1.53
C LEU A 150 -24.94 -8.35 2.96
N PRO A 151 -25.95 -9.14 3.38
CA PRO A 151 -26.53 -9.04 4.71
C PRO A 151 -25.55 -9.46 5.81
N PRO A 152 -25.69 -8.91 7.05
CA PRO A 152 -24.88 -9.29 8.21
C PRO A 152 -24.82 -10.80 8.38
N SER A 153 -23.63 -11.33 8.63
CA SER A 153 -23.39 -12.75 8.90
C SER A 153 -23.66 -13.17 10.35
N PHE A 154 -23.76 -12.22 11.28
CA PHE A 154 -23.94 -12.51 12.71
C PHE A 154 -25.28 -13.18 13.04
N GLU A 155 -25.25 -14.19 13.90
CA GLU A 155 -26.45 -14.84 14.45
C GLU A 155 -27.22 -13.88 15.39
N ASN A 156 -26.50 -13.15 16.27
CA ASN A 156 -27.04 -12.15 17.20
C ASN A 156 -27.01 -10.72 16.63
N ARG A 157 -27.44 -10.54 15.37
CA ARG A 157 -27.34 -9.25 14.67
C ARG A 157 -28.09 -8.10 15.35
N ASP A 158 -29.21 -8.36 16.02
CA ASP A 158 -30.07 -7.30 16.57
C ASP A 158 -29.47 -6.66 17.83
N THR A 159 -28.50 -7.33 18.47
CA THR A 159 -27.76 -6.80 19.63
C THR A 159 -26.38 -6.27 19.27
N ILE A 160 -25.78 -6.75 18.17
CA ILE A 160 -24.42 -6.37 17.74
C ILE A 160 -24.46 -5.18 16.77
N CYS A 161 -25.42 -5.17 15.86
CA CYS A 161 -25.52 -4.14 14.84
C CYS A 161 -26.24 -2.90 15.38
N ARG A 162 -25.74 -1.72 15.03
CA ARG A 162 -26.46 -0.48 15.26
C ARG A 162 -27.87 -0.48 14.62
N PRO A 163 -28.82 0.29 15.19
CA PRO A 163 -30.14 0.45 14.59
C PRO A 163 -30.06 1.23 13.27
N GLN A 164 -30.83 0.77 12.28
CA GLN A 164 -30.96 1.42 10.97
C GLN A 164 -31.81 2.68 11.10
N MET A 165 -31.37 3.76 10.44
CA MET A 165 -32.06 5.05 10.50
C MET A 165 -33.07 5.18 9.37
N ASN A 166 -34.36 5.33 9.70
CA ASN A 166 -35.43 5.56 8.73
C ASN A 166 -35.61 7.07 8.43
N GLY A 167 -34.70 7.66 7.65
CA GLY A 167 -34.94 8.90 6.90
C GLY A 167 -35.40 10.15 7.68
N THR A 168 -35.02 10.32 8.94
CA THR A 168 -35.37 11.51 9.75
C THR A 168 -34.43 12.70 9.47
N SER A 169 -34.83 13.90 9.92
CA SER A 169 -34.07 15.16 9.73
C SER A 169 -32.65 15.18 10.34
N MET A 170 -32.30 14.19 11.18
CA MET A 170 -30.97 14.01 11.78
C MET A 170 -30.08 12.98 11.05
N TYR A 171 -30.52 12.47 9.90
CA TYR A 171 -29.83 11.41 9.15
C TYR A 171 -28.37 11.78 8.78
N ALA A 172 -28.13 13.01 8.33
CA ALA A 172 -26.80 13.45 7.91
C ALA A 172 -25.80 13.59 9.08
N ASP A 173 -26.26 14.08 10.24
CA ASP A 173 -25.42 14.26 11.42
C ASP A 173 -24.99 12.91 12.01
N GLU A 174 -25.91 11.96 12.10
CA GLU A 174 -25.60 10.62 12.60
C GLU A 174 -24.69 9.84 11.65
N ILE A 175 -24.87 9.97 10.33
CA ILE A 175 -23.93 9.41 9.34
C ILE A 175 -22.55 10.01 9.50
N MET A 176 -22.45 11.33 9.69
CA MET A 176 -21.15 11.98 9.90
C MET A 176 -20.48 11.47 11.17
N ARG A 177 -21.23 11.32 12.27
CA ARG A 177 -20.72 10.77 13.54
C ARG A 177 -20.20 9.34 13.38
N ARG A 178 -20.95 8.49 12.67
CA ARG A 178 -20.54 7.11 12.32
C ARG A 178 -19.26 7.13 11.48
N PHE A 179 -19.23 7.94 10.43
CA PHE A 179 -18.06 8.08 9.55
C PHE A 179 -16.81 8.52 10.32
N VAL A 180 -16.91 9.57 11.14
CA VAL A 180 -15.80 10.07 11.96
C VAL A 180 -15.31 8.99 12.92
N THR A 181 -16.21 8.23 13.54
CA THR A 181 -15.84 7.13 14.43
C THR A 181 -15.01 6.07 13.70
N TYR A 182 -15.40 5.69 12.47
CA TYR A 182 -14.66 4.74 11.65
C TYR A 182 -13.29 5.26 11.19
N VAL A 183 -13.21 6.55 10.83
CA VAL A 183 -11.95 7.20 10.47
C VAL A 183 -10.99 7.20 11.66
N VAL A 184 -11.46 7.55 12.85
CA VAL A 184 -10.62 7.61 14.07
C VAL A 184 -10.18 6.22 14.52
N THR A 185 -11.05 5.22 14.39
CA THR A 185 -10.74 3.83 14.75
C THR A 185 -9.98 3.07 13.67
N LEU A 186 -9.72 3.70 12.51
CA LEU A 186 -9.11 3.07 11.33
C LEU A 186 -9.85 1.80 10.87
N GLY A 187 -11.15 1.71 11.15
CA GLY A 187 -11.99 0.55 10.84
C GLY A 187 -11.93 -0.61 11.85
N LEU A 188 -11.16 -0.49 12.95
CA LEU A 188 -11.14 -1.48 14.03
C LEU A 188 -12.37 -1.29 14.93
N THR A 189 -13.20 -2.33 15.06
CA THR A 189 -14.53 -2.19 15.70
C THR A 189 -14.76 -3.15 16.86
N SER A 190 -13.79 -4.00 17.20
CA SER A 190 -13.86 -4.91 18.36
C SER A 190 -14.10 -4.24 19.71
N SER A 191 -13.69 -2.98 19.87
CA SER A 191 -13.86 -2.23 21.11
C SER A 191 -15.16 -1.42 21.18
N GLN A 192 -15.98 -1.45 20.12
CA GLN A 192 -17.24 -0.73 20.06
C GLN A 192 -18.39 -1.62 20.55
N PRO A 193 -19.34 -1.07 21.34
CA PRO A 193 -20.49 -1.84 21.83
C PRO A 193 -21.45 -2.24 20.70
N GLU A 194 -21.55 -1.41 19.66
CA GLU A 194 -22.38 -1.64 18.49
C GLU A 194 -21.61 -1.24 17.22
N ILE A 195 -21.67 -2.08 16.20
CA ILE A 195 -20.91 -1.94 14.94
C ILE A 195 -21.82 -1.61 13.74
N LEU A 196 -21.21 -1.15 12.65
CA LEU A 196 -21.91 -1.00 11.37
C LEU A 196 -21.88 -2.34 10.65
N CYS A 197 -23.04 -2.96 10.55
CA CYS A 197 -23.24 -4.18 9.80
C CYS A 197 -23.42 -3.88 8.31
N GLY A 198 -22.82 -4.69 7.44
CA GLY A 198 -22.81 -4.48 5.98
C GLY A 198 -21.42 -4.57 5.36
N ASP A 199 -20.36 -4.68 6.18
CA ASP A 199 -18.98 -4.81 5.71
C ASP A 199 -18.61 -6.25 5.30
N LEU A 200 -19.33 -6.81 4.32
CA LEU A 200 -19.31 -8.26 4.06
C LEU A 200 -19.00 -8.62 2.61
N MET A 201 -18.49 -7.66 1.84
CA MET A 201 -18.01 -7.87 0.49
C MET A 201 -16.63 -7.24 0.31
N PHE A 202 -15.66 -8.09 0.04
CA PHE A 202 -14.23 -7.81 -0.09
C PHE A 202 -13.58 -7.22 1.20
N SER A 203 -13.19 -8.08 2.14
CA SER A 203 -12.79 -7.79 3.53
C SER A 203 -11.53 -6.93 3.63
N GLY A 204 -11.66 -5.75 4.23
CA GLY A 204 -10.56 -4.80 4.45
C GLY A 204 -9.50 -5.32 5.38
N HIS A 205 -9.89 -5.97 6.49
CA HIS A 205 -8.95 -6.60 7.41
C HIS A 205 -8.09 -7.64 6.68
N THR A 206 -8.72 -8.47 5.84
CA THR A 206 -8.02 -9.48 5.05
C THR A 206 -7.08 -8.86 4.01
N VAL A 207 -7.50 -7.77 3.36
CA VAL A 207 -6.65 -6.99 2.44
C VAL A 207 -5.40 -6.47 3.17
N VAL A 208 -5.57 -5.81 4.33
CA VAL A 208 -4.44 -5.27 5.11
C VAL A 208 -3.52 -6.38 5.60
N LEU A 209 -4.08 -7.44 6.20
CA LEU A 209 -3.35 -8.62 6.63
C LEU A 209 -2.49 -9.20 5.50
N SER A 210 -3.09 -9.36 4.31
CA SER A 210 -2.45 -9.94 3.14
C SER A 210 -1.37 -9.03 2.55
N ILE A 211 -1.64 -7.73 2.36
CA ILE A 211 -0.65 -6.77 1.86
C ILE A 211 0.56 -6.71 2.80
N MET A 212 0.32 -6.61 4.12
CA MET A 212 1.39 -6.54 5.12
C MET A 212 2.17 -7.85 5.16
N TYR A 213 1.51 -9.00 5.07
CA TYR A 213 2.18 -10.30 4.97
C TYR A 213 3.08 -10.40 3.74
N PHE A 214 2.57 -10.10 2.55
CA PHE A 214 3.38 -10.15 1.33
C PHE A 214 4.51 -9.13 1.34
N THR A 215 4.29 -7.95 1.93
CA THR A 215 5.33 -6.94 2.14
C THR A 215 6.46 -7.48 3.02
N GLN A 216 6.12 -8.14 4.13
CA GLN A 216 7.10 -8.79 5.00
C GLN A 216 7.88 -9.88 4.28
N LEU A 217 7.20 -10.73 3.50
CA LEU A 217 7.87 -11.78 2.71
C LEU A 217 8.84 -11.20 1.68
N ARG A 218 8.41 -10.15 0.97
CA ARG A 218 9.14 -9.58 -0.16
C ARG A 218 10.35 -8.75 0.27
N TYR A 219 10.16 -7.88 1.26
CA TYR A 219 11.14 -6.85 1.63
C TYR A 219 12.00 -7.22 2.85
N SER A 220 11.75 -8.38 3.47
CA SER A 220 12.63 -8.90 4.52
C SER A 220 13.90 -9.58 3.94
N PRO A 221 15.10 -9.33 4.51
CA PRO A 221 16.33 -10.04 4.20
C PRO A 221 16.18 -11.57 4.28
N ARG A 222 16.87 -12.31 3.40
CA ARG A 222 16.73 -13.78 3.30
C ARG A 222 17.13 -14.52 4.58
N GLY A 223 18.11 -14.01 5.33
CA GLY A 223 18.55 -14.61 6.59
C GLY A 223 17.54 -14.47 7.75
N LEU A 224 16.51 -13.62 7.64
CA LEU A 224 15.50 -13.45 8.69
C LEU A 224 14.32 -14.40 8.50
N PHE A 225 14.62 -15.70 8.45
CA PHE A 225 13.59 -16.73 8.32
C PHE A 225 12.55 -16.65 9.44
N LEU A 226 12.96 -16.31 10.67
CA LEU A 226 12.07 -16.21 11.83
C LEU A 226 10.87 -15.27 11.60
N ILE A 227 11.09 -14.12 10.97
CA ILE A 227 10.00 -13.17 10.65
C ILE A 227 8.97 -13.84 9.74
N ARG A 228 9.41 -14.64 8.76
CA ARG A 228 8.51 -15.34 7.84
C ARG A 228 7.73 -16.45 8.55
N TRP A 229 8.38 -17.18 9.43
CA TRP A 229 7.76 -18.24 10.24
C TRP A 229 6.73 -17.71 11.24
N ILE A 230 6.88 -16.47 11.71
CA ILE A 230 5.90 -15.82 12.60
C ILE A 230 4.80 -15.12 11.78
N ALA A 231 5.15 -14.45 10.69
CA ALA A 231 4.19 -13.69 9.88
C ALA A 231 3.13 -14.59 9.24
N LEU A 232 3.48 -15.82 8.85
CA LEU A 232 2.55 -16.79 8.27
C LEU A 232 1.42 -17.16 9.25
N PRO A 233 1.69 -17.73 10.45
CA PRO A 233 0.64 -18.09 11.39
C PRO A 233 -0.13 -16.86 11.87
N VAL A 234 0.52 -15.71 12.11
CA VAL A 234 -0.20 -14.47 12.49
C VAL A 234 -1.24 -14.08 11.43
N THR A 235 -0.86 -14.15 10.16
CA THR A 235 -1.76 -13.78 9.04
C THR A 235 -2.92 -14.75 8.91
N PHE A 236 -2.64 -16.06 8.87
CA PHE A 236 -3.69 -17.07 8.67
C PHE A 236 -4.58 -17.27 9.90
N LEU A 237 -4.04 -17.13 11.13
CA LEU A 237 -4.84 -17.11 12.35
C LEU A 237 -5.72 -15.86 12.42
N GLY A 238 -5.20 -14.69 12.02
CA GLY A 238 -5.99 -13.46 11.92
C GLY A 238 -7.15 -13.62 10.93
N ILE A 239 -6.85 -14.13 9.74
CA ILE A 239 -7.86 -14.45 8.72
C ILE A 239 -8.90 -15.46 9.23
N GLY A 240 -8.46 -16.54 9.87
CA GLY A 240 -9.35 -17.54 10.44
C GLY A 240 -10.25 -16.98 11.55
N ALA A 241 -9.71 -16.11 12.42
CA ALA A 241 -10.46 -15.46 13.49
C ALA A 241 -11.57 -14.54 12.96
N LEU A 242 -11.35 -13.85 11.82
CA LEU A 242 -12.37 -13.05 11.17
C LEU A 242 -13.55 -13.89 10.65
N VAL A 243 -13.29 -15.10 10.15
CA VAL A 243 -14.35 -16.02 9.70
C VAL A 243 -15.06 -16.68 10.88
N LEU A 244 -14.29 -17.17 11.87
CA LEU A 244 -14.83 -17.83 13.06
C LEU A 244 -15.71 -16.92 13.90
N SER A 245 -15.44 -15.61 13.90
CA SER A 245 -16.27 -14.65 14.63
C SER A 245 -17.67 -14.45 14.08
N GLY A 246 -17.97 -15.00 12.89
CA GLY A 246 -19.17 -14.61 12.16
C GLY A 246 -19.07 -13.22 11.55
N GLY A 247 -17.86 -12.65 11.57
CA GLY A 247 -17.62 -11.26 11.24
C GLY A 247 -17.50 -10.95 9.76
N HIS A 248 -16.97 -11.90 9.00
CA HIS A 248 -16.92 -11.89 7.55
C HIS A 248 -17.35 -13.25 7.01
N TYR A 249 -18.02 -13.27 5.86
CA TYR A 249 -18.24 -14.51 5.13
C TYR A 249 -16.91 -15.13 4.69
N THR A 250 -16.85 -16.46 4.65
CA THR A 250 -15.69 -17.19 4.16
C THR A 250 -15.37 -16.79 2.71
N MET A 251 -16.41 -16.64 1.88
CA MET A 251 -16.28 -16.21 0.48
C MET A 251 -15.63 -14.83 0.36
N ASP A 252 -16.03 -13.89 1.21
CA ASP A 252 -15.50 -12.54 1.27
C ASP A 252 -13.97 -12.56 1.52
N VAL A 253 -13.57 -13.25 2.58
CA VAL A 253 -12.18 -13.40 2.98
C VAL A 253 -11.33 -14.10 1.90
N LEU A 254 -11.86 -15.16 1.27
CA LEU A 254 -11.16 -15.89 0.21
C LEU A 254 -10.92 -15.02 -1.02
N ILE A 255 -11.95 -14.29 -1.47
CA ILE A 255 -11.82 -13.36 -2.61
C ILE A 255 -10.82 -12.26 -2.27
N ALA A 256 -10.88 -11.72 -1.04
CA ALA A 256 -9.98 -10.68 -0.59
C ALA A 256 -8.51 -11.12 -0.63
N TYR A 257 -8.21 -12.30 -0.10
CA TYR A 257 -6.87 -12.88 -0.13
C TYR A 257 -6.40 -13.16 -1.57
N TRP A 258 -7.28 -13.77 -2.39
CA TRP A 258 -6.96 -14.14 -3.76
C TRP A 258 -6.64 -12.92 -4.63
N LEU A 259 -7.49 -11.87 -4.58
CA LEU A 259 -7.29 -10.66 -5.35
C LEU A 259 -6.06 -9.88 -4.87
N THR A 260 -5.85 -9.81 -3.54
CA THR A 260 -4.66 -9.17 -2.97
C THR A 260 -3.37 -9.85 -3.43
N SER A 261 -3.34 -11.18 -3.44
CA SER A 261 -2.21 -11.97 -3.95
C SER A 261 -1.91 -11.64 -5.42
N HIS A 262 -2.94 -11.68 -6.28
CA HIS A 262 -2.78 -11.40 -7.71
C HIS A 262 -2.29 -9.98 -7.98
N VAL A 263 -2.91 -8.97 -7.36
CA VAL A 263 -2.51 -7.57 -7.55
C VAL A 263 -1.10 -7.34 -7.04
N PHE A 264 -0.75 -7.87 -5.86
CA PHE A 264 0.57 -7.70 -5.28
C PHE A 264 1.67 -8.32 -6.16
N TRP A 265 1.51 -9.58 -6.58
CA TRP A 265 2.54 -10.26 -7.37
C TRP A 265 2.60 -9.76 -8.82
N ALA A 266 1.46 -9.43 -9.44
CA ALA A 266 1.44 -8.81 -10.76
C ALA A 266 2.17 -7.45 -10.75
N TYR A 267 1.93 -6.62 -9.72
CA TYR A 267 2.63 -5.35 -9.55
C TYR A 267 4.15 -5.54 -9.52
N HIS A 268 4.64 -6.46 -8.68
CA HIS A 268 6.08 -6.70 -8.54
C HIS A 268 6.68 -7.29 -9.82
N GLN A 269 6.00 -8.23 -10.48
CA GLN A 269 6.45 -8.80 -11.75
C GLN A 269 6.62 -7.73 -12.84
N MET A 270 5.71 -6.76 -12.91
CA MET A 270 5.74 -5.70 -13.91
C MET A 270 6.84 -4.67 -13.65
N PHE A 271 6.92 -4.16 -12.42
CA PHE A 271 7.81 -3.04 -12.09
C PHE A 271 9.24 -3.45 -11.74
N GLU A 272 9.50 -4.75 -11.58
CA GLU A 272 10.86 -5.29 -11.51
C GLU A 272 11.47 -5.60 -12.88
N CYS A 273 10.63 -5.63 -13.92
CA CYS A 273 11.10 -5.74 -15.30
C CYS A 273 11.77 -4.42 -15.76
N PRO A 274 12.84 -4.47 -16.57
CA PRO A 274 13.45 -3.26 -17.12
C PRO A 274 12.44 -2.38 -17.84
N ARG A 275 12.52 -1.06 -17.66
CA ARG A 275 11.52 -0.09 -18.19
C ARG A 275 11.20 -0.25 -19.68
N HIS A 276 12.19 -0.57 -20.52
CA HIS A 276 11.99 -0.78 -21.95
C HIS A 276 11.08 -1.96 -22.31
N ARG A 277 10.90 -2.93 -21.40
CA ARG A 277 10.03 -4.11 -21.59
C ARG A 277 8.65 -3.95 -20.96
N ARG A 278 8.49 -3.06 -19.97
CA ARG A 278 7.22 -2.91 -19.21
C ARG A 278 6.00 -2.69 -20.12
N PRO A 279 6.02 -1.77 -21.10
CA PRO A 279 4.85 -1.53 -21.95
C PRO A 279 4.58 -2.67 -22.94
N LYS A 280 5.60 -3.47 -23.28
CA LYS A 280 5.52 -4.58 -24.23
C LYS A 280 5.03 -5.89 -23.58
N ALA A 281 5.03 -5.97 -22.25
CA ALA A 281 4.59 -7.15 -21.53
C ALA A 281 3.05 -7.24 -21.54
N PRO A 282 2.42 -8.42 -21.64
CA PRO A 282 0.96 -8.56 -21.64
C PRO A 282 0.26 -7.91 -20.42
N LEU A 283 0.94 -7.87 -19.28
CA LEU A 283 0.43 -7.25 -18.05
C LEU A 283 0.29 -5.71 -18.16
N SER A 284 0.85 -5.06 -19.19
CA SER A 284 0.65 -3.62 -19.44
C SER A 284 -0.79 -3.27 -19.81
N ASN A 285 -1.59 -4.27 -20.21
CA ASN A 285 -3.01 -4.09 -20.56
C ASN A 285 -3.93 -3.97 -19.33
N ILE A 286 -3.40 -4.16 -18.11
CA ILE A 286 -4.20 -4.00 -16.90
C ILE A 286 -4.55 -2.53 -16.68
N TRP A 287 -5.81 -2.24 -16.31
CA TRP A 287 -6.35 -0.88 -16.22
C TRP A 287 -5.55 0.08 -15.32
N TRP A 288 -4.97 -0.42 -14.22
CA TRP A 288 -4.15 0.39 -13.29
C TRP A 288 -2.68 0.53 -13.72
N PHE A 289 -2.25 -0.08 -14.83
CA PHE A 289 -0.85 -0.09 -15.25
C PHE A 289 -0.27 1.32 -15.41
N TRP A 290 -0.96 2.18 -16.17
CA TRP A 290 -0.46 3.51 -16.50
C TRP A 290 -0.33 4.41 -15.27
N LEU A 291 -1.25 4.25 -14.31
CA LEU A 291 -1.18 4.90 -13.01
C LEU A 291 0.14 4.51 -12.32
N CYS A 292 0.39 3.22 -12.13
CA CYS A 292 1.58 2.73 -11.45
C CYS A 292 2.88 3.02 -12.23
N TYR A 293 2.83 3.04 -13.57
CA TYR A 293 3.97 3.36 -14.43
C TYR A 293 4.51 4.77 -14.18
N TRP A 294 3.62 5.75 -13.93
CA TRP A 294 4.04 7.10 -13.56
C TRP A 294 4.74 7.12 -12.20
N PHE A 295 4.22 6.42 -11.19
CA PHE A 295 4.84 6.35 -9.86
C PHE A 295 6.21 5.65 -9.86
N GLU A 296 6.43 4.65 -10.72
CA GLU A 296 7.68 3.88 -10.81
C GLU A 296 8.67 4.42 -11.86
N SER A 297 8.45 5.63 -12.37
CA SER A 297 9.26 6.24 -13.45
C SER A 297 10.67 6.67 -13.04
N GLU A 298 10.91 6.87 -11.74
CA GLU A 298 12.20 7.32 -11.18
C GLU A 298 12.98 6.21 -10.47
N VAL A 299 12.37 5.03 -10.34
CA VAL A 299 13.05 3.88 -9.73
C VAL A 299 14.12 3.37 -10.70
N PRO A 300 15.38 3.19 -10.26
CA PRO A 300 16.45 2.72 -11.11
C PRO A 300 16.12 1.37 -11.77
N ASP A 301 16.51 1.20 -13.04
CA ASP A 301 16.32 -0.02 -13.84
C ASP A 301 17.26 -1.17 -13.43
N THR A 302 17.62 -1.28 -12.15
CA THR A 302 18.58 -2.28 -11.64
C THR A 302 17.95 -3.62 -11.27
N GLY A 303 16.70 -3.86 -11.65
CA GLY A 303 15.94 -5.06 -11.28
C GLY A 303 15.36 -4.99 -9.85
N PRO A 304 15.12 -6.13 -9.19
CA PRO A 304 14.59 -6.17 -7.83
C PRO A 304 15.44 -5.36 -6.84
N LEU A 305 14.77 -4.62 -5.95
CA LEU A 305 15.44 -3.87 -4.89
C LEU A 305 16.24 -4.83 -3.99
N LYS A 306 17.48 -4.46 -3.67
CA LYS A 306 18.27 -5.21 -2.69
C LYS A 306 17.70 -4.99 -1.30
N ASN A 307 17.40 -6.09 -0.61
CA ASN A 307 16.88 -6.07 0.75
C ASN A 307 17.99 -5.74 1.75
N GLU A 308 18.25 -4.45 1.93
CA GLU A 308 19.22 -3.90 2.89
C GLU A 308 18.51 -3.06 3.93
N TRP A 309 18.84 -3.26 5.20
CA TRP A 309 18.28 -2.48 6.30
C TRP A 309 19.13 -1.24 6.62
N ASN A 310 18.47 -0.13 6.92
CA ASN A 310 19.09 1.11 7.33
C ASN A 310 18.24 1.77 8.43
N TRP A 311 18.90 2.25 9.48
CA TRP A 311 18.21 2.94 10.56
C TRP A 311 17.66 4.29 10.06
N PRO A 312 16.37 4.60 10.29
CA PRO A 312 15.74 5.77 9.67
C PRO A 312 16.21 7.12 10.22
N PHE A 313 16.67 7.17 11.47
CA PHE A 313 17.08 8.38 12.16
C PHE A 313 18.61 8.58 12.17
N SER A 314 19.08 9.82 12.27
CA SER A 314 20.52 10.12 12.33
C SER A 314 21.20 9.63 13.62
N ARG A 315 20.42 9.36 14.68
CA ARG A 315 20.86 8.84 15.97
C ARG A 315 19.89 7.74 16.44
N PRO A 316 20.31 6.81 17.31
CA PRO A 316 21.67 6.61 17.83
C PRO A 316 22.60 5.82 16.88
N ARG A 317 23.92 6.08 16.97
CA ARG A 317 24.96 5.42 16.14
C ARG A 317 25.09 3.91 16.42
N CYS A 318 24.62 3.43 17.58
CA CYS A 318 24.63 2.00 17.90
C CYS A 318 23.69 1.21 16.98
N LEU A 319 22.52 1.76 16.64
CA LEU A 319 21.55 1.11 15.75
C LEU A 319 22.05 1.07 14.30
N HIS A 320 22.76 2.11 13.85
CA HIS A 320 23.46 2.06 12.56
C HIS A 320 24.50 0.93 12.50
N ARG A 321 25.28 0.74 13.58
CA ARG A 321 26.23 -0.38 13.69
C ARG A 321 25.52 -1.74 13.74
N LEU A 322 24.42 -1.85 14.49
CA LEU A 322 23.61 -3.07 14.57
C LEU A 322 23.08 -3.45 13.17
N MET A 323 22.50 -2.49 12.44
CA MET A 323 21.99 -2.72 11.09
C MET A 323 23.08 -3.11 10.10
N ALA A 324 24.28 -2.50 10.20
CA ALA A 324 25.43 -2.90 9.39
C ALA A 324 25.86 -4.35 9.68
N THR A 325 25.93 -4.75 10.95
CA THR A 325 26.25 -6.13 11.35
C THR A 325 25.17 -7.12 10.89
N LEU A 326 23.89 -6.74 11.00
CA LEU A 326 22.77 -7.54 10.51
C LEU A 326 22.85 -7.72 9.00
N ASN A 327 23.06 -6.65 8.22
CA ASN A 327 23.20 -6.75 6.76
C ASN A 327 24.37 -7.63 6.33
N LEU A 328 25.47 -7.67 7.10
CA LEU A 328 26.62 -8.55 6.82
C LEU A 328 26.31 -10.03 7.13
N LYS A 329 25.56 -10.31 8.21
CA LYS A 329 25.16 -11.67 8.59
C LYS A 329 24.00 -12.24 7.77
N LEU A 330 23.15 -11.37 7.22
CA LEU A 330 21.90 -11.73 6.55
C LEU A 330 21.99 -11.71 5.01
N LYS A 331 23.18 -11.45 4.48
CA LYS A 331 23.52 -11.53 3.05
C LYS A 331 23.59 -12.98 2.62
#